data_AF-A0A509BL98-F1
#
_entry.id   AF-A0A509BL98-F1
#
_cell.length_a   1.000
_cell.length_b   1.000
_cell.length_c   1.000
_cell.angle_alpha   90.00
_cell.angle_beta   90.00
_cell.angle_gamma   90.00
#
_symmetry.space_group_name_H-M   'P 1'
#
loop_
_entity.id
_entity.type
_entity.pdbx_description
1 polymer ?
#
loop_
_entity_poly.entity_id
_entity_poly.type
_entity_poly.pdbx_seq_one_letter_code
_entity_poly.pdbx_strand_id
1 'polypeptide(L)' 'MQPNDITFFQRFQNDILVGRKTITIRDASESHFKAGDVLRVGGSKMMAIFAQLK' A
#
# COMPACT_ATOMS: atom_id res chain seq x y z
N MET A 1 4.83 -3.64 -11.72
CA MET A 1 4.55 -3.81 -10.29
C MET A 1 5.24 -5.08 -9.83
N GLN A 2 6.09 -4.97 -8.83
CA GLN A 2 6.61 -6.12 -8.12
C GLN A 2 5.46 -6.80 -7.35
N PRO A 3 5.59 -8.09 -7.01
CA PRO A 3 4.56 -8.82 -6.26
C PRO A 3 4.15 -8.16 -4.93
N ASN A 4 5.04 -7.35 -4.35
CA ASN A 4 4.81 -6.67 -3.07
C ASN A 4 4.46 -5.18 -3.24
N ASP A 5 4.21 -4.71 -4.46
CA ASP A 5 3.78 -3.34 -4.69
C ASP A 5 2.29 -3.21 -4.41
N ILE A 6 1.94 -2.23 -3.59
CA ILE A 6 0.55 -1.89 -3.26
C ILE A 6 0.30 -0.42 -3.56
N THR A 7 -0.84 -0.10 -4.18
CA THR A 7 -1.21 1.27 -4.53
C THR A 7 -2.29 1.81 -3.62
N PHE A 8 -2.18 3.09 -3.27
CA PHE A 8 -3.23 3.78 -2.52
C PHE A 8 -3.69 5.04 -3.26
N PHE A 9 -4.91 5.45 -2.94
CA PHE A 9 -5.38 6.77 -3.34
C PHE A 9 -4.51 7.84 -2.68
N GLN A 10 -4.15 8.88 -3.45
CA GLN A 10 -3.26 9.95 -3.02
C GLN A 10 -3.69 10.62 -1.69
N ARG A 11 -5.00 10.72 -1.43
CA ARG A 11 -5.53 11.26 -0.17
C ARG A 11 -5.05 10.50 1.08
N PHE A 12 -4.70 9.22 0.95
CA PHE A 12 -4.19 8.39 2.04
C PHE A 12 -2.66 8.43 2.19
N GLN A 13 -1.94 9.11 1.29
CA GLN A 13 -0.48 9.17 1.37
C GLN A 13 -0.02 9.71 2.73
N ASN A 14 -0.62 10.80 3.21
CA ASN A 14 -0.26 11.38 4.49
C ASN A 14 -0.59 10.41 5.65
N ASP A 15 -1.79 9.83 5.64
CA ASP A 15 -2.22 8.86 6.67
C ASP A 15 -1.32 7.61 6.72
N ILE A 16 -0.80 7.17 5.58
CA ILE A 16 0.15 6.05 5.50
C ILE A 16 1.51 6.47 6.05
N LEU A 17 2.00 7.66 5.68
CA LEU A 17 3.29 8.18 6.15
C LEU A 17 3.29 8.40 7.67
N VAL A 18 2.17 8.83 8.26
CA VAL A 18 2.03 8.98 9.72
C VAL A 18 1.54 7.71 10.43
N GLY A 19 1.38 6.59 9.71
CA GLY A 19 0.96 5.31 10.29
C GLY A 19 -0.49 5.27 10.83
N ARG A 20 -1.35 6.22 10.44
CA ARG A 20 -2.77 6.26 10.82
C ARG A 20 -3.64 5.33 9.97
N LYS A 21 -3.17 4.93 8.79
CA LYS A 21 -3.87 4.00 7.91
C LYS A 21 -3.70 2.56 8.42
N THR A 22 -4.75 2.01 9.04
CA THR A 22 -4.70 0.70 9.70
C THR A 22 -5.39 -0.43 8.94
N ILE A 23 -6.33 -0.12 8.03
CA ILE A 23 -7.07 -1.12 7.26
C ILE A 23 -7.09 -0.80 5.76
N THR A 24 -7.05 -1.85 4.94
CA THR A 24 -7.16 -1.79 3.48
C THR A 24 -8.07 -2.93 3.01
N ILE A 25 -9.10 -2.63 2.23
CA ILE A 25 -10.00 -3.62 1.63
C ILE A 25 -9.60 -3.79 0.17
N ARG A 26 -9.55 -5.04 -0.28
CA ARG A 26 -9.14 -5.44 -1.63
C ARG A 26 -10.13 -6.45 -2.19
N ASP A 27 -10.14 -6.54 -3.52
CA ASP A 27 -10.80 -7.66 -4.20
C ASP A 27 -10.05 -8.97 -3.92
N ALA A 28 -10.74 -10.10 -4.07
CA ALA A 28 -10.15 -11.43 -3.88
C ALA A 28 -8.91 -11.66 -4.77
N SER A 29 -8.90 -11.11 -5.99
CA SER A 29 -7.75 -11.19 -6.90
C SER A 29 -6.50 -10.46 -6.38
N GLU A 30 -6.66 -9.47 -5.49
CA GLU A 30 -5.60 -8.66 -4.88
C GLU A 30 -5.36 -8.98 -3.39
N SER A 31 -5.82 -10.14 -2.92
CA SER A 31 -5.81 -10.54 -1.50
C SER A 31 -4.60 -11.38 -1.07
N HIS A 32 -3.58 -11.50 -1.93
CA HIS A 32 -2.44 -12.40 -1.72
C HIS A 32 -1.45 -11.95 -0.62
N PHE A 33 -1.63 -10.75 -0.06
CA PHE A 33 -0.79 -10.22 1.02
C PHE A 33 -1.10 -10.87 2.37
N LYS A 34 -0.07 -11.19 3.14
CA LYS A 34 -0.17 -11.79 4.48
C LYS A 34 0.28 -10.83 5.56
N ALA A 35 -0.19 -11.05 6.78
CA ALA A 35 0.28 -10.29 7.93
C ALA A 35 1.80 -10.49 8.13
N GLY A 36 2.54 -9.40 8.29
CA GLY A 36 4.00 -9.40 8.41
C GLY A 36 4.75 -9.29 7.08
N ASP A 37 4.06 -9.25 5.94
CA ASP A 37 4.70 -8.95 4.65
C ASP A 37 5.12 -7.49 4.57
N VAL A 38 6.34 -7.25 4.07
CA VAL A 38 6.80 -5.89 3.81
C VAL A 38 6.29 -5.41 2.45
N LEU A 39 5.38 -4.44 2.48
CA LEU A 39 4.71 -3.91 1.28
C LEU A 39 5.32 -2.58 0.82
N ARG A 40 5.50 -2.43 -0.49
CA ARG A 40 5.99 -1.18 -1.08
C ARG A 40 4.81 -0.33 -1.53
N VAL A 41 4.68 0.84 -0.94
CA VAL A 41 3.52 1.71 -1.16
C VAL A 41 3.81 2.71 -2.25
N GLY A 42 3.00 2.68 -3.31
CA GLY A 42 3.03 3.65 -4.42
C GLY A 42 1.75 4.45 -4.56
N GLY A 43 1.85 5.63 -5.18
CA GLY A 43 0.67 6.44 -5.52
C GLY A 43 -0.02 5.90 -6.77
N SER A 44 -1.36 5.87 -6.79
CA SER A 44 -2.11 5.46 -7.99
C SER A 44 -1.80 6.31 -9.24
N LYS A 45 -1.38 7.57 -9.05
CA LYS A 45 -1.18 8.55 -10.14
C LYS A 45 0.29 8.68 -10.59
N MET A 46 1.22 8.23 -9.77
CA MET A 46 2.66 8.32 -10.02
C MET A 46 3.26 7.04 -9.45
N MET A 47 3.79 6.17 -10.31
CA MET A 47 4.39 4.87 -9.94
C MET A 47 5.66 5.01 -9.07
N ALA A 48 5.81 6.12 -8.36
CA ALA A 48 6.84 6.32 -7.35
C ALA A 48 6.41 5.63 -6.06
N ILE A 49 7.28 4.76 -5.56
CA ILE A 49 7.19 4.18 -4.22
C ILE A 49 7.59 5.25 -3.21
N PHE A 50 6.77 5.49 -2.20
CA PHE A 50 7.01 6.53 -1.18
C PHE A 50 7.10 5.99 0.25
N ALA A 51 6.72 4.74 0.51
CA ALA A 51 6.81 4.13 1.83
C ALA A 51 6.96 2.60 1.79
N GLN A 52 7.35 2.02 2.94
CA GLN A 52 7.29 0.60 3.23
C GLN A 52 6.35 0.38 4.41
N LEU A 53 5.43 -0.59 4.32
CA LEU A 53 4.60 -1.05 5.42
C LEU A 53 5.14 -2.39 5.93
N LYS A 54 5.09 -2.63 7.24
CA LYS A 54 5.48 -3.88 7.92
C LYS A 54 4.27 -4.51 8.60
#